data_AF-A0A928ZQP4-F1
#
_entry.id   AF-A0A928ZQP4-F1
#
_cell.length_a   1.000
_cell.length_b   1.000
_cell.length_c   1.000
_cell.angle_alpha   90.00
_cell.angle_beta   90.00
_cell.angle_gamma   90.00
#
_symmetry.space_group_name_H-M   'P 1'
#
loop_
_entity.id
_entity.type
_entity.pdbx_description
1 polymer ?
#
loop_
_entity_poly.entity_id
_entity_poly.type
_entity_poly.pdbx_seq_one_letter_code
_entity_poly.pdbx_strand_id
1 'polypeptide(L)'
;MKTIKVYCNDEEKQRIQAIAEAKGLTTSKYLLQVGLRQGQNDLPERALLVQLVSYMVQLIESETACNNLLAIAQDVLEGSSIKEARIQIAKICKDDNQGS
;
A
#
# COMPACT_ATOMS: atom_id res chain seq x y z
N MET A 1 -1.72 -19.40 17.01
CA MET A 1 -2.13 -18.46 15.93
C MET A 1 -1.20 -17.27 15.95
N LYS A 2 -0.63 -16.86 14.81
CA LYS A 2 0.14 -15.61 14.72
C LYS A 2 -0.84 -14.44 14.64
N THR A 3 -0.67 -13.45 15.50
CA THR A 3 -1.50 -12.23 15.51
C THR A 3 -0.93 -11.24 14.49
N ILE A 4 -1.73 -10.86 13.50
CA ILE A 4 -1.37 -9.82 12.52
C ILE A 4 -1.87 -8.48 13.07
N LYS A 5 -0.96 -7.52 13.25
CA LYS A 5 -1.31 -6.13 13.58
C LYS A 5 -1.46 -5.35 12.30
N VAL A 6 -2.61 -4.69 12.13
CA VAL A 6 -2.88 -3.79 11.01
C VAL A 6 -2.93 -2.37 11.56
N TYR A 7 -2.13 -1.48 11.00
CA TYR A 7 -2.13 -0.05 11.35
C TYR A 7 -2.99 0.68 10.33
N CYS A 8 -3.97 1.42 10.82
CA CYS A 8 -4.89 2.22 10.01
C CYS A 8 -5.35 3.41 10.86
N ASN A 9 -5.74 4.50 10.19
CA ASN A 9 -6.37 5.64 10.82
C ASN A 9 -7.87 5.36 11.12
N ASP A 10 -8.54 6.28 11.81
CA ASP A 10 -9.93 6.07 12.24
C ASP A 10 -10.93 5.97 11.07
N GLU A 11 -10.72 6.73 10.00
CA GLU A 11 -11.57 6.66 8.79
C GLU A 11 -11.41 5.32 8.07
N GLU A 12 -10.17 4.86 7.91
CA GLU A 12 -9.84 3.56 7.32
C GLU A 12 -10.43 2.41 8.13
N LYS A 13 -10.32 2.49 9.46
CA LYS A 13 -10.90 1.50 10.36
C LYS A 13 -12.41 1.40 10.18
N GLN A 14 -13.11 2.53 10.10
CA GLN A 14 -14.56 2.57 9.87
C GLN A 14 -14.93 1.98 8.49
N ARG A 15 -14.18 2.34 7.44
CA ARG A 15 -14.36 1.82 6.09
C ARG A 15 -14.20 0.30 6.04
N ILE A 16 -13.11 -0.23 6.61
CA ILE A 16 -12.84 -1.68 6.67
C ILE A 16 -13.97 -2.40 7.42
N GLN A 17 -14.44 -1.82 8.53
CA GLN A 17 -15.50 -2.40 9.33
C GLN A 17 -16.84 -2.45 8.57
N ALA A 18 -17.23 -1.36 7.91
CA ALA A 18 -18.45 -1.32 7.10
C ALA A 18 -18.43 -2.36 5.95
N ILE A 19 -17.28 -2.54 5.30
CA ILE A 19 -17.12 -3.54 4.24
C ILE A 19 -17.21 -4.97 4.79
N ALA A 20 -16.61 -5.22 5.96
CA ALA A 20 -16.67 -6.53 6.61
C ALA A 20 -18.14 -6.87 6.98
N GLU A 21 -18.85 -5.93 7.58
CA GLU A 21 -20.26 -6.05 7.95
C GLU A 21 -21.16 -6.29 6.73
N ALA A 22 -20.97 -5.53 5.65
CA ALA A 22 -21.70 -5.73 4.39
C ALA A 22 -21.50 -7.12 3.77
N LYS A 23 -20.38 -7.78 4.09
CA LYS A 23 -20.06 -9.15 3.66
C LYS A 23 -20.45 -10.22 4.68
N GLY A 24 -21.07 -9.84 5.81
CA GLY A 24 -21.41 -10.76 6.90
C GLY A 24 -20.19 -11.37 7.59
N LEU A 25 -19.06 -10.64 7.62
CA LEU A 25 -17.79 -11.08 8.20
C LEU A 25 -17.41 -10.19 9.38
N THR A 26 -16.63 -10.75 10.31
CA THR A 26 -15.90 -9.91 11.27
C THR A 26 -14.74 -9.21 10.56
N THR A 27 -14.34 -8.04 11.05
CA THR A 27 -13.18 -7.28 10.53
C THR A 27 -11.93 -8.15 10.41
N SER A 28 -11.65 -8.97 11.43
CA SER A 28 -10.51 -9.88 11.42
C SER A 28 -10.60 -10.95 10.33
N LYS A 29 -11.79 -11.52 10.10
CA LYS A 29 -12.02 -12.56 9.08
C LYS A 29 -12.02 -11.97 7.68
N TYR A 30 -12.52 -10.74 7.52
CA TYR A 30 -12.42 -9.98 6.27
C TYR A 30 -10.97 -9.68 5.93
N LEU A 31 -10.18 -9.12 6.85
CA LEU A 31 -8.76 -8.84 6.64
C LEU A 31 -7.96 -10.12 6.37
N LEU A 32 -8.29 -11.21 7.08
CA LEU A 32 -7.73 -12.52 6.80
C LEU A 32 -8.14 -13.00 5.41
N GLN A 33 -9.40 -12.87 4.97
CA GLN A 33 -9.81 -13.32 3.63
C GLN A 33 -9.25 -12.46 2.51
N VAL A 34 -9.19 -11.14 2.66
CA VAL A 34 -8.55 -10.26 1.68
C VAL A 34 -7.05 -10.56 1.63
N GLY A 35 -6.42 -10.68 2.81
CA GLY A 35 -5.02 -11.07 2.92
C GLY A 35 -4.71 -12.47 2.38
N LEU A 36 -5.54 -13.49 2.66
CA LEU A 36 -5.30 -14.92 2.35
C LEU A 36 -5.87 -15.37 1.01
N ARG A 37 -7.01 -14.83 0.55
CA ARG A 37 -7.65 -15.25 -0.72
C ARG A 37 -7.38 -14.31 -1.89
N GLN A 38 -7.00 -13.05 -1.65
CA GLN A 38 -6.74 -12.08 -2.73
C GLN A 38 -5.29 -11.57 -2.80
N GLY A 39 -4.43 -11.80 -1.79
CA GLY A 39 -3.09 -11.18 -1.76
C GLY A 39 -1.94 -11.99 -1.16
N GLN A 40 -1.93 -13.33 -1.22
CA GLN A 40 -0.94 -14.14 -0.47
C GLN A 40 -0.03 -15.07 -1.27
N ASN A 41 0.55 -14.59 -2.37
CA ASN A 41 1.92 -15.00 -2.72
C ASN A 41 2.93 -13.83 -2.63
N ASP A 42 2.43 -12.61 -2.46
CA ASP A 42 3.17 -11.39 -2.76
C ASP A 42 3.07 -10.33 -1.65
N LEU A 43 2.36 -10.58 -0.54
CA LEU A 43 2.31 -9.69 0.63
C LEU A 43 3.69 -9.25 1.13
N PRO A 44 4.71 -10.14 1.25
CA PRO A 44 6.06 -9.71 1.62
C PRO A 44 6.68 -8.77 0.58
N GLU A 45 6.43 -9.01 -0.71
CA GLU A 45 6.94 -8.18 -1.79
C GLU A 45 6.26 -6.80 -1.84
N ARG A 46 4.95 -6.75 -1.58
CA ARG A 46 4.18 -5.50 -1.43
C ARG A 46 4.71 -4.67 -0.26
N ALA A 47 4.86 -5.30 0.91
CA ALA A 47 5.38 -4.63 2.09
C ALA A 47 6.82 -4.12 1.87
N LEU A 48 7.66 -4.90 1.19
CA LEU A 48 9.01 -4.47 0.82
C LEU A 48 8.99 -3.26 -0.13
N LEU A 49 8.13 -3.26 -1.15
CA LEU A 49 8.03 -2.13 -2.08
C LEU A 49 7.59 -0.84 -1.37
N VAL A 50 6.59 -0.93 -0.49
CA VAL A 50 6.14 0.22 0.33
C VAL A 50 7.25 0.72 1.24
N GLN A 51 7.99 -0.19 1.88
CA GLN A 51 9.13 0.19 2.71
C GLN A 51 10.21 0.93 1.90
N LEU A 52 10.51 0.47 0.68
CA LEU A 52 11.45 1.16 -0.20
C LEU A 52 10.96 2.55 -0.57
N VAL A 53 9.68 2.70 -0.92
CA VAL A 53 9.07 4.01 -1.18
C VAL A 53 9.22 4.94 0.02
N SER A 54 9.03 4.44 1.25
CA SER A 54 9.18 5.25 2.46
C SER A 54 10.61 5.79 2.67
N TYR A 55 11.63 5.08 2.18
CA TYR A 55 13.00 5.58 2.16
C TYR A 55 13.22 6.59 1.02
N MET A 56 12.61 6.38 -0.14
CA MET A 56 12.76 7.28 -1.29
C MET A 56 12.19 8.66 -1.01
N VAL A 57 11.03 8.75 -0.36
CA VAL A 57 10.40 10.04 -0.02
C VAL A 57 11.20 10.87 0.99
N GLN A 58 12.13 10.25 1.73
CA GLN A 58 13.05 10.98 2.62
C GLN A 58 14.20 11.65 1.86
N LEU A 59 14.45 11.24 0.62
CA LEU A 59 15.58 11.68 -0.21
C LEU A 59 15.15 12.65 -1.32
N ILE A 60 13.83 12.81 -1.53
CA ILE A 60 13.25 13.64 -2.59
C ILE A 60 12.75 14.95 -1.98
N GLU A 61 13.16 16.07 -2.57
CA GLU A 61 12.74 17.41 -2.12
C GLU A 61 11.37 17.82 -2.69
N SER A 62 10.99 17.25 -3.84
CA SER A 62 9.71 17.54 -4.50
C SER A 62 8.52 16.95 -3.76
N GLU A 63 7.72 17.82 -3.13
CA GLU A 63 6.49 17.43 -2.41
C GLU A 63 5.50 16.68 -3.33
N THR A 64 5.37 17.11 -4.59
CA THR A 64 4.53 16.45 -5.58
C THR A 64 5.00 15.03 -5.88
N ALA A 65 6.32 14.82 -6.03
CA ALA A 65 6.88 13.49 -6.25
C ALA A 65 6.68 12.59 -5.02
N CYS A 66 6.87 13.12 -3.81
CA CYS A 66 6.61 12.41 -2.56
C CYS A 66 5.15 11.96 -2.45
N ASN A 67 4.20 12.85 -2.70
CA ASN A 67 2.76 12.52 -2.65
C ASN A 67 2.38 11.44 -3.67
N ASN A 68 2.91 11.52 -4.89
CA ASN A 68 2.66 10.52 -5.93
C ASN A 68 3.24 9.15 -5.55
N LEU A 69 4.44 9.11 -4.97
CA LEU A 69 5.05 7.86 -4.51
C LEU A 69 4.25 7.22 -3.37
N LEU A 70 3.80 8.02 -2.39
CA LEU A 70 2.96 7.53 -1.29
C LEU A 70 1.62 6.98 -1.78
N ALA A 71 0.98 7.63 -2.76
CA ALA A 71 -0.25 7.12 -3.36
C ALA A 71 -0.05 5.74 -4.01
N ILE A 72 1.04 5.56 -4.77
CA ILE A 72 1.38 4.26 -5.38
C ILE A 72 1.61 3.19 -4.30
N ALA A 73 2.28 3.53 -3.20
CA ALA A 73 2.51 2.60 -2.11
C ALA A 73 1.19 2.15 -1.44
N GLN A 74 0.24 3.08 -1.25
CA GLN A 74 -1.09 2.76 -0.74
C GLN A 74 -1.83 1.81 -1.69
N ASP A 75 -1.86 2.11 -2.98
CA ASP A 75 -2.50 1.26 -3.99
C ASP A 75 -1.94 -0.17 -3.98
N VAL A 76 -0.63 -0.32 -3.81
CA VAL A 76 0.04 -1.63 -3.70
C VAL A 76 -0.40 -2.39 -2.44
N LEU A 77 -0.61 -1.72 -1.31
CA LEU A 77 -1.15 -2.34 -0.10
C LEU A 77 -2.63 -2.74 -0.28
N GLU A 78 -3.39 -1.98 -1.06
CA GLU A 78 -4.81 -2.22 -1.31
C GLU A 78 -5.07 -3.30 -2.38
N GLY A 79 -4.03 -3.74 -3.10
CA GLY A 79 -4.11 -4.90 -4.01
C GLY A 79 -3.61 -4.66 -5.43
N SER A 80 -3.20 -3.43 -5.76
CA SER A 80 -2.70 -3.06 -7.10
C SER A 80 -1.43 -3.81 -7.49
N SER A 81 -1.15 -3.86 -8.80
CA SER A 81 -0.04 -4.62 -9.37
C SER A 81 1.33 -4.05 -8.96
N ILE A 82 2.18 -4.88 -8.34
CA ILE A 82 3.57 -4.54 -8.01
C ILE A 82 4.37 -4.16 -9.26
N LYS A 83 4.14 -4.86 -10.38
CA LYS A 83 4.84 -4.62 -11.64
C LYS A 83 4.53 -3.23 -12.19
N GLU A 84 3.26 -2.82 -12.14
CA GLU A 84 2.83 -1.49 -12.60
C GLU A 84 3.35 -0.39 -11.66
N ALA A 85 3.26 -0.62 -10.36
CA ALA A 85 3.79 0.29 -9.35
C ALA A 85 5.29 0.56 -9.56
N ARG A 86 6.11 -0.47 -9.81
CA ARG A 86 7.54 -0.31 -10.12
C ARG A 86 7.78 0.57 -11.36
N ILE A 87 6.96 0.43 -12.41
CA ILE A 87 7.08 1.25 -13.62
C ILE A 87 6.74 2.72 -13.31
N GLN A 88 5.69 2.97 -12.54
CA GLN A 88 5.28 4.33 -12.19
C GLN A 88 6.29 5.02 -11.27
N ILE A 89 6.79 4.32 -10.24
CA ILE A 89 7.85 4.81 -9.36
C ILE A 89 9.10 5.20 -10.18
N ALA A 90 9.52 4.34 -11.12
CA ALA A 90 10.68 4.62 -11.97
C ALA A 90 10.50 5.87 -12.84
N LYS A 91 9.28 6.15 -13.32
CA LYS A 91 8.98 7.38 -14.06
C LYS A 91 9.11 8.61 -13.17
N ILE A 92 8.47 8.60 -12.00
CA ILE A 92 8.53 9.73 -11.05
C ILE A 92 9.98 10.06 -10.68
N CYS A 93 10.80 9.05 -10.37
CA CYS A 93 12.20 9.28 -9.99
C CYS A 93 13.08 9.73 -11.15
N LYS A 94 12.73 9.35 -12.38
CA LYS A 94 13.43 9.82 -13.57
C LYS A 94 13.11 11.28 -13.85
N ASP A 95 11.85 11.66 -13.71
CA ASP A 95 11.38 13.02 -13.94
C ASP A 95 11.93 13.99 -12.88
N ASP A 96 12.05 13.53 -11.62
CA ASP A 96 12.68 14.28 -10.53
C ASP A 96 14.18 14.53 -10.77
N ASN A 97 14.91 13.51 -11.26
CA ASN A 97 16.33 13.65 -11.62
C ASN A 97 16.60 14.52 -12.86
N GLN A 98 15.57 14.87 -13.64
CA GLN A 98 15.69 15.80 -14.78
C GLN A 98 15.34 17.24 -14.41
N GLY A 99 14.93 17.48 -13.16
CA GLY A 99 14.57 18.81 -12.63
C GLY A 99 15.68 19.53 -11.86
N SER A 100 16.91 19.00 -11.83
CA SER A 100 18.10 19.64 -11.24
C SER A 100 19.09 20.12 -12.30
#